data_AF-A0A9P9Q778-F1
#
_entry.id   AF-A0A9P9Q778-F1
#
_cell.length_a   1.000
_cell.length_b   1.000
_cell.length_c   1.000
_cell.angle_alpha   90.00
_cell.angle_beta   90.00
_cell.angle_gamma   90.00
#
_symmetry.space_group_name_H-M   'P 1'
#
loop_
_entity.id
_entity.type
_entity.pdbx_description
1 polymer ?
#
loop_
_entity_poly.entity_id
_entity_poly.type
_entity_poly.pdbx_seq_one_letter_code
_entity_poly.pdbx_strand_id
1 'polypeptide(L)'
;MRRRNEEFVEDHPAFAEHKSLSDFLSNGYVDPHSSRADSRGHEDFVAHHGASTLSKFYISSATVPMNSDRSRKIPEDVCDFCQCINHLDALDLQLKIEGSITPDDSVFREDQILRAVHTMGAEKKFPTWAVFAMQIFIDTRRELGAHLSRGLEDLREAWAWLGPAWTECLDVDKTHNFRNVQDACYRPVEEQIARMSQVVDGDIVQAMMDNQVGREPEETLTSREKNCFLLRNHPLLCGIWLQDGLGFMHLHGTNMAAGYGSIATVIHLNQAVSLAGIHLDGNVWNTKSNQALRINRKRGRVIFPLSRYISSTCKINGPESKWYTIRAASAPFVLMEALVNRFNNSKDISRPADPLNEMLSEKQPSLTPLRSLEIFKLALKEDDLSLRFDLMSLNWRCLMLLRSIQNVCMYLSPHEYSPFKADDGHFVGLIAHMLACVLGSKHEEPTRFQETCDMVHDIVAREGNVEYLAAQARVGIVKGAARVGEEDFEDFEDLDENSIHC
;
A
#
# COMPACT_ATOMS: atom_id res chain seq x y z
N MET A 1 -21.19 9.95 17.96
CA MET A 1 -21.26 8.61 17.30
C MET A 1 -21.05 7.47 18.29
N ARG A 2 -20.01 7.46 19.15
CA ARG A 2 -19.76 6.37 20.13
C ARG A 2 -21.00 5.94 20.95
N ARG A 3 -21.73 6.91 21.52
CA ARG A 3 -22.99 6.66 22.24
C ARG A 3 -24.07 5.94 21.42
N ARG A 4 -24.20 6.23 20.13
CA ARG A 4 -25.19 5.58 19.26
C ARG A 4 -24.82 4.13 18.92
N ASN A 5 -23.52 3.79 18.91
CA ASN A 5 -23.09 2.42 18.69
C ASN A 5 -23.23 1.58 19.96
N GLU A 6 -23.02 2.20 21.14
CA GLU A 6 -23.26 1.55 22.44
C GLU A 6 -24.75 1.29 22.64
N GLU A 7 -25.63 2.27 22.42
CA GLU A 7 -27.10 2.08 22.44
C GLU A 7 -27.54 1.03 21.41
N PHE A 8 -27.00 1.05 20.19
CA PHE A 8 -27.34 0.07 19.15
C PHE A 8 -26.90 -1.36 19.49
N VAL A 9 -25.72 -1.53 20.09
CA VAL A 9 -25.22 -2.85 20.53
C VAL A 9 -25.95 -3.34 21.78
N GLU A 10 -26.32 -2.43 22.67
CA GLU A 10 -27.10 -2.71 23.89
C GLU A 10 -28.54 -3.09 23.55
N ASP A 11 -29.14 -2.43 22.55
CA ASP A 11 -30.49 -2.71 22.09
C ASP A 11 -30.56 -3.94 21.17
N HIS A 12 -29.47 -4.35 20.52
CA HIS A 12 -29.46 -5.44 19.52
C HIS A 12 -28.35 -6.46 19.76
N PRO A 13 -28.42 -7.24 20.87
CA PRO A 13 -27.43 -8.26 21.15
C PRO A 13 -27.61 -9.48 20.23
N ALA A 14 -26.50 -10.19 19.99
CA ALA A 14 -26.35 -11.26 19.01
C ALA A 14 -27.57 -12.19 18.85
N PHE A 15 -27.98 -12.42 17.60
CA PHE A 15 -29.10 -13.30 17.29
C PHE A 15 -28.66 -14.76 17.48
N ALA A 16 -29.31 -15.45 18.43
CA ALA A 16 -29.08 -16.87 18.67
C ALA A 16 -29.78 -17.77 17.64
N GLU A 17 -30.84 -17.26 17.00
CA GLU A 17 -31.68 -18.03 16.07
C GLU A 17 -31.94 -17.22 14.79
N HIS A 18 -32.04 -17.90 13.65
CA HIS A 18 -32.37 -17.27 12.37
C HIS A 18 -33.70 -16.50 12.42
N LYS A 19 -34.67 -17.00 13.20
CA LYS A 19 -35.98 -16.37 13.33
C LYS A 19 -35.90 -14.98 13.95
N SER A 20 -35.10 -14.78 14.99
CA SER A 20 -34.99 -13.47 15.65
C SER A 20 -34.27 -12.43 14.78
N LEU A 21 -33.32 -12.86 13.94
CA LEU A 21 -32.72 -12.00 12.92
C LEU A 21 -33.77 -11.58 11.86
N SER A 22 -34.56 -12.53 11.36
CA SER A 22 -35.62 -12.25 10.40
C SER A 22 -36.67 -11.29 10.96
N ASP A 23 -37.11 -11.52 12.19
CA ASP A 23 -38.10 -10.68 12.87
C ASP A 23 -37.55 -9.26 13.10
N PHE A 24 -36.26 -9.12 13.38
CA PHE A 24 -35.58 -7.83 13.53
C PHE A 24 -35.56 -7.03 12.21
N LEU A 25 -35.09 -7.64 11.12
CA LEU A 25 -35.02 -6.99 9.81
C LEU A 25 -36.42 -6.58 9.31
N SER A 26 -37.44 -7.41 9.59
CA SER A 26 -38.83 -7.18 9.21
C SER A 26 -39.50 -6.03 9.97
N ASN A 27 -39.15 -5.84 11.26
CA ASN A 27 -39.88 -4.92 12.15
C ASN A 27 -39.18 -3.56 12.36
N GLY A 28 -37.90 -3.42 11.99
CA GLY A 28 -37.12 -2.19 12.23
C GLY A 28 -36.62 -1.47 10.97
N TYR A 29 -36.55 -2.16 9.83
CA TYR A 29 -35.90 -1.66 8.61
C TYR A 29 -36.80 -1.65 7.37
N VAL A 30 -37.76 -2.57 7.28
CA VAL A 30 -38.78 -2.60 6.23
C VAL A 30 -40.06 -1.99 6.80
N ASP A 31 -40.61 -0.97 6.14
CA ASP A 31 -41.91 -0.42 6.54
C ASP A 31 -43.00 -1.49 6.36
N PRO A 32 -43.62 -2.02 7.44
CA PRO A 32 -44.67 -3.02 7.34
C PRO A 32 -45.93 -2.48 6.62
N HIS A 33 -46.01 -1.16 6.42
CA HIS A 33 -47.05 -0.48 5.65
C HIS A 33 -46.68 -0.17 4.20
N SER A 34 -45.50 -0.60 3.72
CA SER A 34 -45.17 -0.61 2.28
C SER A 34 -46.01 -1.67 1.54
N SER A 35 -47.30 -1.41 1.45
CA SER A 35 -48.26 -2.32 0.84
C SER A 35 -48.06 -2.36 -0.67
N ARG A 36 -47.43 -3.41 -1.17
CA ARG A 36 -47.82 -4.15 -2.39
C ARG A 36 -47.97 -3.42 -3.74
N ALA A 37 -47.60 -2.15 -3.88
CA ALA A 37 -47.92 -1.39 -5.11
C ALA A 37 -46.83 -1.37 -6.18
N ASP A 38 -45.58 -1.71 -5.88
CA ASP A 38 -44.55 -1.92 -6.91
C ASP A 38 -43.61 -3.05 -6.49
N SER A 39 -43.82 -4.23 -7.07
CA SER A 39 -42.99 -5.43 -6.84
C SER A 39 -41.52 -5.26 -7.24
N ARG A 40 -41.13 -4.10 -7.79
CA ARG A 40 -39.74 -3.74 -8.10
C ARG A 40 -38.99 -3.11 -6.93
N GLY A 41 -39.68 -2.48 -5.96
CA GLY A 41 -39.03 -1.81 -4.82
C GLY A 41 -38.67 -2.75 -3.65
N HIS A 42 -39.26 -3.94 -3.62
CA HIS A 42 -38.95 -4.97 -2.60
C HIS A 42 -37.79 -5.89 -2.99
N GLU A 43 -37.26 -5.78 -4.21
CA GLU A 43 -36.04 -6.49 -4.62
C GLU A 43 -34.78 -5.85 -4.00
N ASP A 44 -34.87 -4.67 -3.39
CA ASP A 44 -33.70 -3.92 -2.89
C ASP A 44 -33.11 -4.43 -1.57
N PHE A 45 -33.81 -5.33 -0.86
CA PHE A 45 -33.25 -5.99 0.33
C PHE A 45 -33.39 -7.53 0.22
N VAL A 46 -32.55 -8.13 -0.64
CA VAL A 46 -32.58 -9.58 -0.95
C VAL A 46 -32.23 -10.46 0.25
N ALA A 47 -31.64 -9.95 1.34
CA ALA A 47 -31.47 -10.74 2.57
C ALA A 47 -32.81 -11.35 3.06
N HIS A 48 -33.95 -10.72 2.74
CA HIS A 48 -35.27 -11.24 3.07
C HIS A 48 -35.74 -12.44 2.23
N HIS A 49 -35.22 -12.64 1.02
CA HIS A 49 -35.42 -13.88 0.23
C HIS A 49 -34.21 -14.82 0.31
N GLY A 50 -33.09 -14.31 0.80
CA GLY A 50 -31.89 -15.03 1.24
C GLY A 50 -32.00 -15.69 2.61
N ALA A 51 -33.19 -15.73 3.24
CA ALA A 51 -33.45 -16.59 4.40
C ALA A 51 -33.15 -18.07 4.09
N SER A 52 -33.27 -18.50 2.82
CA SER A 52 -32.76 -19.81 2.39
C SER A 52 -31.23 -19.83 2.27
N THR A 53 -30.59 -18.71 1.99
CA THR A 53 -29.14 -18.57 1.73
C THR A 53 -28.33 -18.48 3.02
N LEU A 54 -28.81 -17.75 4.05
CA LEU A 54 -28.23 -17.75 5.40
C LEU A 54 -28.48 -19.06 6.16
N SER A 55 -29.62 -19.73 5.92
CA SER A 55 -29.82 -21.10 6.41
C SER A 55 -29.00 -22.12 5.62
N LYS A 56 -28.82 -21.95 4.30
CA LYS A 56 -27.87 -22.73 3.48
C LYS A 56 -26.42 -22.53 3.89
N PHE A 57 -26.03 -21.35 4.38
CA PHE A 57 -24.73 -21.08 5.01
C PHE A 57 -24.51 -21.94 6.26
N TYR A 58 -25.55 -22.11 7.08
CA TYR A 58 -25.48 -23.00 8.25
C TYR A 58 -25.50 -24.49 7.86
N ILE A 59 -26.15 -24.84 6.75
CA ILE A 59 -26.18 -26.21 6.23
C ILE A 59 -24.87 -26.56 5.49
N SER A 60 -24.24 -25.62 4.78
CA SER A 60 -23.00 -25.85 4.02
C SER A 60 -21.76 -25.95 4.92
N SER A 61 -21.69 -25.16 5.99
CA SER A 61 -20.63 -25.26 7.01
C SER A 61 -20.69 -26.54 7.86
N ALA A 62 -21.80 -27.29 7.81
CA ALA A 62 -21.99 -28.55 8.52
C ALA A 62 -22.04 -29.78 7.59
N THR A 63 -22.36 -29.61 6.31
CA THR A 63 -22.50 -30.68 5.32
C THR A 63 -22.29 -30.15 3.90
N VAL A 64 -21.54 -30.87 3.07
CA VAL A 64 -21.40 -30.65 1.61
C VAL A 64 -22.76 -30.24 1.00
N PRO A 65 -22.82 -29.22 0.11
CA PRO A 65 -24.09 -28.61 -0.32
C PRO A 65 -25.09 -29.69 -0.76
N MET A 66 -26.17 -29.87 0.00
CA MET A 66 -27.19 -30.82 -0.37
C MET A 66 -27.86 -30.35 -1.66
N ASN A 67 -27.67 -31.17 -2.71
CA ASN A 67 -28.29 -31.15 -4.02
C ASN A 67 -29.82 -31.43 -3.93
N SER A 68 -30.55 -30.75 -3.04
CA SER A 68 -31.98 -30.95 -2.88
C SER A 68 -32.77 -29.99 -3.79
N ASP A 69 -33.33 -30.60 -4.83
CA ASP A 69 -34.34 -30.10 -5.78
C ASP A 69 -33.83 -29.27 -6.98
N ARG A 70 -33.43 -30.00 -8.03
CA ARG A 70 -32.95 -29.49 -9.34
C ARG A 70 -34.02 -28.80 -10.20
N SER A 71 -35.26 -28.64 -9.72
CA SER A 71 -36.37 -28.15 -10.55
C SER A 71 -36.43 -26.62 -10.71
N ARG A 72 -35.80 -25.84 -9.82
CA ARG A 72 -35.67 -24.38 -9.94
C ARG A 72 -34.22 -24.00 -10.19
N LYS A 73 -33.93 -23.37 -11.33
CA LYS A 73 -32.65 -22.71 -11.58
C LYS A 73 -32.44 -21.65 -10.48
N ILE A 74 -31.46 -21.88 -9.62
CA ILE A 74 -31.00 -20.88 -8.66
C ILE A 74 -30.40 -19.73 -9.48
N PRO A 75 -30.73 -18.47 -9.16
CA PRO A 75 -30.08 -17.31 -9.77
C PRO A 75 -28.55 -17.40 -9.65
N GLU A 76 -27.84 -16.99 -10.70
CA GLU A 76 -26.40 -17.16 -10.83
C GLU A 76 -25.61 -16.40 -9.74
N ASP A 77 -26.08 -15.21 -9.40
CA ASP A 77 -25.55 -14.35 -8.33
C ASP A 77 -25.61 -15.02 -6.95
N VAL A 78 -26.68 -15.78 -6.68
CA VAL A 78 -26.84 -16.52 -5.41
C VAL A 78 -25.87 -17.69 -5.35
N CYS A 79 -25.62 -18.38 -6.47
CA CYS A 79 -24.61 -19.43 -6.54
C CYS A 79 -23.21 -18.85 -6.29
N ASP A 80 -22.86 -17.75 -6.95
CA ASP A 80 -21.55 -17.12 -6.80
C ASP A 80 -21.33 -16.56 -5.38
N PHE A 81 -22.40 -16.10 -4.73
CA PHE A 81 -22.34 -15.68 -3.33
C PHE A 81 -22.06 -16.87 -2.40
N CYS A 82 -22.85 -17.94 -2.50
CA CYS A 82 -22.63 -19.16 -1.70
C CYS A 82 -21.20 -19.70 -1.87
N GLN A 83 -20.69 -19.68 -3.10
CA GLN A 83 -19.32 -20.11 -3.38
C GLN A 83 -18.29 -19.21 -2.68
N CYS A 84 -18.42 -17.89 -2.77
CA CYS A 84 -17.50 -16.98 -2.05
C CYS A 84 -17.54 -17.20 -0.54
N ILE A 85 -18.72 -17.42 0.04
CA ILE A 85 -18.82 -17.66 1.47
C ILE A 85 -18.18 -18.99 1.87
N ASN A 86 -18.35 -20.05 1.07
CA ASN A 86 -17.64 -21.31 1.29
C ASN A 86 -16.12 -21.11 1.20
N HIS A 87 -15.63 -20.28 0.27
CA HIS A 87 -14.20 -19.97 0.16
C HIS A 87 -13.71 -19.20 1.41
N LEU A 88 -14.50 -18.25 1.93
CA LEU A 88 -14.16 -17.53 3.16
C LEU A 88 -14.14 -18.45 4.39
N ASP A 89 -15.06 -19.42 4.48
CA ASP A 89 -15.07 -20.41 5.54
C ASP A 89 -13.86 -21.36 5.46
N ALA A 90 -13.51 -21.79 4.25
CA ALA A 90 -12.30 -22.57 3.98
C ALA A 90 -11.02 -21.83 4.36
N LEU A 91 -10.94 -20.52 4.03
CA LEU A 91 -9.84 -19.64 4.44
C LEU A 91 -9.77 -19.51 5.96
N ASP A 92 -10.89 -19.27 6.64
CA ASP A 92 -10.93 -19.18 8.09
C ASP A 92 -10.45 -20.47 8.77
N LEU A 93 -10.85 -21.62 8.23
CA LEU A 93 -10.41 -22.92 8.74
C LEU A 93 -8.90 -23.10 8.56
N GLN A 94 -8.33 -22.72 7.42
CA GLN A 94 -6.90 -22.86 7.17
C GLN A 94 -6.07 -21.94 8.08
N LEU A 95 -6.49 -20.68 8.24
CA LEU A 95 -5.87 -19.73 9.17
C LEU A 95 -5.88 -20.24 10.63
N LYS A 96 -6.84 -21.10 10.99
CA LYS A 96 -6.86 -21.79 12.30
C LYS A 96 -5.92 -22.99 12.37
N ILE A 97 -5.87 -23.80 11.31
CA ILE A 97 -5.10 -25.06 11.27
C ILE A 97 -3.61 -24.82 11.33
N GLU A 98 -3.11 -23.81 10.61
CA GLU A 98 -1.66 -23.61 10.51
C GLU A 98 -1.03 -23.28 11.86
N GLY A 99 -1.81 -22.84 12.87
CA GLY A 99 -1.41 -22.70 14.29
C GLY A 99 -0.27 -21.69 14.55
N SER A 100 0.43 -21.33 13.50
CA SER A 100 1.45 -20.34 13.28
C SER A 100 0.74 -19.20 12.56
N ILE A 101 -0.09 -18.47 13.31
CA ILE A 101 -0.43 -17.12 12.91
C ILE A 101 0.89 -16.35 13.07
N THR A 102 1.67 -16.30 12.01
CA THR A 102 2.73 -15.31 11.95
C THR A 102 2.03 -13.94 12.07
N PRO A 103 2.67 -12.91 12.64
CA PRO A 103 2.11 -11.57 12.72
C PRO A 103 1.59 -10.99 11.37
N ASP A 104 1.83 -11.67 10.26
CA ASP A 104 1.55 -11.30 8.87
C ASP A 104 0.15 -11.62 8.34
N ASP A 105 -0.72 -12.36 9.04
CA ASP A 105 -2.12 -12.57 8.62
C ASP A 105 -3.02 -11.33 8.84
N SER A 106 -2.43 -10.14 8.91
CA SER A 106 -3.11 -8.89 9.23
C SER A 106 -4.20 -8.56 8.21
N VAL A 107 -3.95 -8.80 6.92
CA VAL A 107 -4.89 -8.48 5.84
C VAL A 107 -6.22 -9.22 6.00
N PHE A 108 -6.16 -10.52 6.29
CA PHE A 108 -7.35 -11.34 6.54
C PHE A 108 -8.09 -10.92 7.81
N ARG A 109 -7.36 -10.46 8.83
CA ARG A 109 -7.96 -9.94 10.07
C ARG A 109 -8.59 -8.57 9.90
N GLU A 110 -8.16 -7.77 8.94
CA GLU A 110 -8.77 -6.47 8.68
C GLU A 110 -10.06 -6.60 7.85
N ASP A 111 -10.23 -7.70 7.10
CA ASP A 111 -11.44 -7.97 6.34
C ASP A 111 -12.64 -8.27 7.25
N GLN A 112 -13.64 -7.39 7.19
CA GLN A 112 -14.83 -7.49 8.05
C GLN A 112 -15.73 -8.68 7.67
N ILE A 113 -15.66 -9.15 6.42
CA ILE A 113 -16.49 -10.26 5.94
C ILE A 113 -15.92 -11.58 6.48
N LEU A 114 -14.62 -11.78 6.36
CA LEU A 114 -13.92 -12.92 6.92
C LEU A 114 -14.05 -12.94 8.45
N ARG A 115 -13.94 -11.80 9.12
CA ARG A 115 -14.24 -11.69 10.56
C ARG A 115 -15.68 -12.08 10.88
N ALA A 116 -16.64 -11.63 10.07
CA ALA A 116 -18.04 -11.99 10.25
C ALA A 116 -18.23 -13.51 10.11
N VAL A 117 -17.67 -14.12 9.06
CA VAL A 117 -17.69 -15.58 8.83
C VAL A 117 -17.07 -16.32 10.01
N HIS A 118 -15.87 -15.92 10.44
CA HIS A 118 -15.18 -16.50 11.59
C HIS A 118 -16.02 -16.45 12.86
N THR A 119 -16.54 -15.27 13.22
CA THR A 119 -17.33 -15.07 14.44
C THR A 119 -18.62 -15.89 14.40
N MET A 120 -19.32 -15.89 13.26
CA MET A 120 -20.53 -16.70 13.09
C MET A 120 -20.24 -18.19 13.20
N GLY A 121 -19.14 -18.65 12.60
CA GLY A 121 -18.70 -20.04 12.63
C GLY A 121 -18.27 -20.51 14.02
N ALA A 122 -17.51 -19.70 14.75
CA ALA A 122 -16.94 -20.02 16.06
C ALA A 122 -17.97 -19.89 17.19
N GLU A 123 -18.74 -18.81 17.23
CA GLU A 123 -19.70 -18.55 18.31
C GLU A 123 -21.06 -19.22 18.08
N LYS A 124 -21.31 -19.69 16.85
CA LYS A 124 -22.63 -20.17 16.41
C LYS A 124 -23.74 -19.14 16.69
N LYS A 125 -23.41 -17.86 16.58
CA LYS A 125 -24.28 -16.71 16.79
C LYS A 125 -24.14 -15.73 15.63
N PHE A 126 -25.17 -14.95 15.38
CA PHE A 126 -25.16 -13.91 14.35
C PHE A 126 -25.11 -12.55 15.03
N PRO A 127 -23.93 -12.00 15.36
CA PRO A 127 -23.88 -10.67 15.91
C PRO A 127 -24.33 -9.66 14.83
N THR A 128 -25.03 -8.62 15.26
CA THR A 128 -25.65 -7.63 14.37
C THR A 128 -24.63 -6.99 13.41
N TRP A 129 -23.40 -6.74 13.86
CA TRP A 129 -22.33 -6.21 13.00
C TRP A 129 -21.92 -7.20 11.89
N ALA A 130 -21.93 -8.51 12.15
CA ALA A 130 -21.58 -9.53 11.16
C ALA A 130 -22.66 -9.62 10.08
N VAL A 131 -23.94 -9.53 10.49
CA VAL A 131 -25.07 -9.44 9.56
C VAL A 131 -24.91 -8.24 8.62
N PHE A 132 -24.59 -7.06 9.16
CA PHE A 132 -24.36 -5.88 8.33
C PHE A 132 -23.14 -6.01 7.43
N ALA A 133 -22.04 -6.59 7.91
CA ALA A 133 -20.87 -6.83 7.09
C ALA A 133 -21.25 -7.69 5.87
N MET A 134 -21.98 -8.78 6.08
CA MET A 134 -22.47 -9.66 5.01
C MET A 134 -23.44 -8.93 4.07
N GLN A 135 -24.33 -8.11 4.60
CA GLN A 135 -25.25 -7.30 3.80
C GLN A 135 -24.49 -6.32 2.90
N ILE A 136 -23.52 -5.58 3.46
CA ILE A 136 -22.65 -4.66 2.71
C ILE A 136 -21.91 -5.41 1.60
N PHE A 137 -21.42 -6.62 1.87
CA PHE A 137 -20.77 -7.44 0.86
C PHE A 137 -21.72 -7.82 -0.29
N ILE A 138 -22.93 -8.29 0.02
CA ILE A 138 -23.95 -8.61 -0.98
C ILE A 138 -24.29 -7.38 -1.81
N ASP A 139 -24.57 -6.26 -1.17
CA ASP A 139 -24.95 -5.00 -1.84
C ASP A 139 -23.81 -4.49 -2.72
N THR A 140 -22.57 -4.53 -2.23
CA THR A 140 -21.38 -4.17 -3.02
C THR A 140 -21.30 -5.00 -4.29
N ARG A 141 -21.55 -6.31 -4.22
CA ARG A 141 -21.50 -7.18 -5.39
C ARG A 141 -22.60 -6.87 -6.39
N ARG A 142 -23.82 -6.66 -5.89
CA ARG A 142 -24.97 -6.31 -6.73
C ARG A 142 -24.75 -4.98 -7.45
N GLU A 143 -24.30 -3.96 -6.73
CA GLU A 143 -24.07 -2.61 -7.28
C GLU A 143 -22.92 -2.59 -8.29
N LEU A 144 -21.84 -3.33 -8.02
CA LEU A 144 -20.72 -3.40 -8.96
C LEU A 144 -21.04 -4.24 -10.20
N GLY A 145 -21.80 -5.32 -10.05
CA GLY A 145 -22.24 -6.18 -11.15
C GLY A 145 -21.08 -6.59 -12.07
N ALA A 146 -21.11 -6.11 -13.32
CA ALA A 146 -20.07 -6.38 -14.32
C ALA A 146 -18.68 -5.84 -13.96
N HIS A 147 -18.56 -4.94 -12.98
CA HIS A 147 -17.31 -4.35 -12.51
C HIS A 147 -16.73 -5.02 -11.27
N LEU A 148 -17.25 -6.18 -10.86
CA LEU A 148 -16.76 -6.94 -9.71
C LEU A 148 -15.27 -7.29 -9.79
N SER A 149 -14.80 -7.69 -10.97
CA SER A 149 -13.41 -8.07 -11.22
C SER A 149 -12.43 -6.90 -11.14
N ARG A 150 -12.94 -5.66 -11.20
CA ARG A 150 -12.11 -4.45 -11.19
C ARG A 150 -11.19 -4.38 -9.98
N GLY A 151 -11.64 -4.84 -8.81
CA GLY A 151 -10.78 -4.85 -7.62
C GLY A 151 -9.52 -5.70 -7.80
N LEU A 152 -9.63 -6.86 -8.45
CA LEU A 152 -8.48 -7.72 -8.77
C LEU A 152 -7.65 -7.14 -9.93
N GLU A 153 -8.28 -6.50 -10.90
CA GLU A 153 -7.59 -5.81 -12.00
C GLU A 153 -6.72 -4.68 -11.46
N ASP A 154 -7.27 -3.80 -10.61
CA ASP A 154 -6.56 -2.69 -9.98
C ASP A 154 -5.39 -3.22 -9.09
N LEU A 155 -5.61 -4.32 -8.38
CA LEU A 155 -4.56 -4.99 -7.57
C LEU A 155 -3.43 -5.53 -8.46
N ARG A 156 -3.77 -6.21 -9.56
CA ARG A 156 -2.80 -6.74 -10.55
C ARG A 156 -2.03 -5.63 -11.24
N GLU A 157 -2.72 -4.58 -11.65
CA GLU A 157 -2.10 -3.41 -12.28
C GLU A 157 -1.08 -2.77 -11.34
N ALA A 158 -1.43 -2.61 -10.05
CA ALA A 158 -0.49 -2.10 -9.08
C ALA A 158 0.71 -3.04 -8.88
N TRP A 159 0.45 -4.34 -8.75
CA TRP A 159 1.51 -5.33 -8.54
C TRP A 159 2.46 -5.46 -9.73
N ALA A 160 1.95 -5.30 -10.96
CA ALA A 160 2.72 -5.41 -12.19
C ALA A 160 3.90 -4.42 -12.27
N TRP A 161 3.83 -3.28 -11.56
CA TRP A 161 4.97 -2.38 -11.45
C TRP A 161 5.67 -2.45 -10.09
N LEU A 162 4.93 -2.69 -8.99
CA LEU A 162 5.51 -2.79 -7.64
C LEU A 162 6.47 -3.96 -7.50
N GLY A 163 6.06 -5.14 -7.97
CA GLY A 163 6.83 -6.37 -7.85
C GLY A 163 8.20 -6.25 -8.53
N PRO A 164 8.25 -5.98 -9.85
CA PRO A 164 9.50 -5.84 -10.58
C PRO A 164 10.41 -4.74 -10.02
N ALA A 165 9.88 -3.56 -9.70
CA ALA A 165 10.69 -2.45 -9.20
C ALA A 165 11.44 -2.82 -7.90
N TRP A 166 10.83 -3.62 -7.04
CA TRP A 166 11.43 -4.03 -5.78
C TRP A 166 12.32 -5.23 -5.90
N THR A 167 11.98 -6.19 -6.78
CA THR A 167 12.90 -7.27 -7.14
C THR A 167 14.19 -6.71 -7.72
N GLU A 168 14.10 -5.74 -8.63
CA GLU A 168 15.26 -5.05 -9.18
C GLU A 168 16.09 -4.38 -8.08
N CYS A 169 15.48 -3.58 -7.21
CA CYS A 169 16.20 -2.95 -6.11
C CYS A 169 16.92 -3.97 -5.20
N LEU A 170 16.27 -5.09 -4.89
CA LEU A 170 16.89 -6.17 -4.11
C LEU A 170 18.05 -6.85 -4.83
N ASP A 171 17.89 -7.12 -6.13
CA ASP A 171 18.89 -7.82 -6.92
C ASP A 171 20.15 -6.96 -7.08
N VAL A 172 19.99 -5.66 -7.31
CA VAL A 172 21.15 -4.78 -7.40
C VAL A 172 21.81 -4.57 -6.03
N ASP A 173 21.07 -4.54 -4.93
CA ASP A 173 21.69 -4.50 -3.60
C ASP A 173 22.49 -5.78 -3.29
N LYS A 174 22.02 -6.95 -3.77
CA LYS A 174 22.75 -8.22 -3.62
C LYS A 174 24.08 -8.21 -4.37
N THR A 175 24.15 -7.64 -5.57
CA THR A 175 25.41 -7.57 -6.35
C THR A 175 26.47 -6.71 -5.65
N HIS A 176 26.05 -5.71 -4.87
CA HIS A 176 26.95 -4.76 -4.24
C HIS A 176 27.33 -5.08 -2.77
N ASN A 177 26.95 -6.25 -2.24
CA ASN A 177 27.42 -6.76 -0.94
C ASN A 177 27.18 -5.85 0.29
N PHE A 178 25.98 -5.25 0.42
CA PHE A 178 25.60 -4.47 1.61
C PHE A 178 25.45 -5.31 2.88
N ARG A 179 26.55 -5.58 3.58
CA ARG A 179 26.62 -6.54 4.71
C ARG A 179 25.76 -6.22 5.94
N ASN A 180 25.22 -5.01 6.08
CA ASN A 180 24.51 -4.59 7.30
C ASN A 180 23.01 -4.27 7.11
N VAL A 181 22.48 -4.33 5.89
CA VAL A 181 21.09 -3.94 5.59
C VAL A 181 20.19 -5.15 5.29
N GLN A 182 20.82 -6.29 5.00
CA GLN A 182 20.13 -7.49 4.52
C GLN A 182 19.07 -8.05 5.47
N ASP A 183 19.41 -8.24 6.74
CA ASP A 183 18.49 -8.89 7.67
C ASP A 183 17.36 -7.97 8.16
N ALA A 184 17.59 -6.66 8.25
CA ALA A 184 16.63 -5.74 8.83
C ALA A 184 15.69 -5.11 7.79
N CYS A 185 16.13 -4.95 6.54
CA CYS A 185 15.36 -4.27 5.50
C CYS A 185 14.94 -5.19 4.35
N TYR A 186 15.80 -6.10 3.88
CA TYR A 186 15.48 -6.90 2.68
C TYR A 186 14.59 -8.10 2.97
N ARG A 187 14.80 -8.79 4.09
CA ARG A 187 13.97 -9.97 4.41
C ARG A 187 12.47 -9.66 4.44
N PRO A 188 11.99 -8.60 5.13
CA PRO A 188 10.57 -8.23 5.07
C PRO A 188 10.10 -7.93 3.65
N VAL A 189 10.96 -7.37 2.81
CA VAL A 189 10.66 -7.03 1.42
C VAL A 189 10.52 -8.29 0.56
N GLU A 190 11.45 -9.24 0.68
CA GLU A 190 11.37 -10.55 0.01
C GLU A 190 10.13 -11.33 0.44
N GLU A 191 9.82 -11.33 1.74
CA GLU A 191 8.61 -11.93 2.30
C GLU A 191 7.35 -11.29 1.73
N GLN A 192 7.30 -9.95 1.64
CA GLN A 192 6.19 -9.23 1.03
C GLN A 192 6.05 -9.54 -0.47
N ILE A 193 7.15 -9.59 -1.22
CA ILE A 193 7.12 -9.93 -2.65
C ILE A 193 6.57 -11.33 -2.85
N ALA A 194 7.10 -12.31 -2.10
CA ALA A 194 6.62 -13.69 -2.16
C ALA A 194 5.13 -13.77 -1.82
N ARG A 195 4.69 -13.06 -0.77
CA ARG A 195 3.29 -13.00 -0.34
C ARG A 195 2.39 -12.42 -1.43
N MET A 196 2.74 -11.25 -1.96
CA MET A 196 1.93 -10.57 -2.98
C MET A 196 1.89 -11.36 -4.28
N SER A 197 2.99 -11.97 -4.72
CA SER A 197 2.98 -12.86 -5.90
C SER A 197 2.10 -14.08 -5.70
N GLN A 198 2.06 -14.68 -4.50
CA GLN A 198 1.12 -15.78 -4.23
C GLN A 198 -0.35 -15.32 -4.34
N VAL A 199 -0.67 -14.11 -3.86
CA VAL A 199 -2.02 -13.55 -3.93
C VAL A 199 -2.42 -13.19 -5.37
N VAL A 200 -1.54 -12.50 -6.09
CA VAL A 200 -1.83 -11.88 -7.38
C VAL A 200 -1.69 -12.87 -8.54
N ASP A 201 -0.63 -13.68 -8.49
CA ASP A 201 -0.23 -14.63 -9.55
C ASP A 201 -0.66 -16.05 -9.20
N GLY A 202 -0.49 -16.46 -7.94
CA GLY A 202 -0.63 -17.85 -7.48
C GLY A 202 -2.04 -18.30 -7.11
N ASP A 203 -3.04 -17.41 -7.20
CA ASP A 203 -4.41 -17.65 -6.75
C ASP A 203 -4.46 -18.38 -5.42
N ILE A 204 -3.89 -17.75 -4.40
CA ILE A 204 -3.70 -18.34 -3.07
C ILE A 204 -4.96 -19.04 -2.54
N VAL A 205 -6.14 -18.49 -2.80
CA VAL A 205 -7.41 -19.05 -2.34
C VAL A 205 -7.72 -20.37 -3.04
N GLN A 206 -7.51 -20.45 -4.36
CA GLN A 206 -7.71 -21.71 -5.07
C GLN A 206 -6.65 -22.74 -4.70
N ALA A 207 -5.39 -22.33 -4.57
CA ALA A 207 -4.33 -23.23 -4.11
C ALA A 207 -4.65 -23.82 -2.73
N MET A 208 -5.20 -23.00 -1.83
CA MET A 208 -5.71 -23.42 -0.52
C MET A 208 -6.87 -24.42 -0.63
N MET A 209 -7.83 -24.15 -1.52
CA MET A 209 -8.97 -25.05 -1.76
C MET A 209 -8.57 -26.38 -2.39
N ASP A 210 -7.66 -26.36 -3.37
CA ASP A 210 -7.14 -27.55 -4.04
C ASP A 210 -6.42 -28.47 -3.04
N ASN A 211 -5.74 -27.87 -2.04
CA ASN A 211 -5.12 -28.62 -0.94
C ASN A 211 -6.15 -29.24 0.01
N GLN A 212 -7.31 -28.61 0.23
CA GLN A 212 -8.35 -29.10 1.15
C GLN A 212 -9.24 -30.20 0.55
N VAL A 213 -9.62 -30.06 -0.73
CA VAL A 213 -10.56 -30.98 -1.38
C VAL A 213 -9.93 -32.35 -1.67
N GLY A 214 -8.61 -32.47 -1.53
CA GLY A 214 -7.86 -33.62 -2.04
C GLY A 214 -7.83 -33.56 -3.57
N ARG A 215 -6.86 -34.23 -4.19
CA ARG A 215 -6.73 -34.27 -5.66
C ARG A 215 -7.89 -35.07 -6.28
N GLU A 216 -9.09 -34.51 -6.29
CA GLU A 216 -10.13 -34.91 -7.24
C GLU A 216 -9.54 -34.69 -8.65
N PRO A 217 -9.74 -35.61 -9.60
CA PRO A 217 -9.16 -35.50 -10.94
C PRO A 217 -9.53 -34.16 -11.59
N GLU A 218 -8.53 -33.45 -12.14
CA GLU A 218 -8.65 -32.15 -12.81
C GLU A 218 -9.75 -32.05 -13.89
N GLU A 219 -10.30 -33.19 -14.33
CA GLU A 219 -11.30 -33.34 -15.36
C GLU A 219 -12.74 -33.02 -14.90
N THR A 220 -13.02 -32.96 -13.58
CA THR A 220 -14.39 -32.71 -13.08
C THR A 220 -14.67 -31.24 -12.72
N LEU A 221 -13.63 -30.42 -12.50
CA LEU A 221 -13.80 -29.00 -12.22
C LEU A 221 -14.13 -28.24 -13.51
N THR A 222 -15.29 -27.61 -13.51
CA THR A 222 -15.74 -26.79 -14.65
C THR A 222 -14.80 -25.59 -14.84
N SER A 223 -14.65 -25.08 -16.06
CA SER A 223 -13.79 -23.90 -16.32
C SER A 223 -14.15 -22.66 -15.49
N ARG A 224 -15.35 -22.62 -14.92
CA ARG A 224 -15.85 -21.59 -14.01
C ARG A 224 -15.16 -21.62 -12.63
N GLU A 225 -14.69 -22.78 -12.20
CA GLU A 225 -13.99 -22.99 -10.92
C GLU A 225 -12.47 -22.73 -11.05
N LYS A 226 -11.96 -22.42 -12.25
CA LYS A 226 -10.55 -22.15 -12.47
C LYS A 226 -10.23 -20.65 -12.38
N ASN A 227 -9.29 -20.33 -11.49
CA ASN A 227 -8.58 -19.07 -11.31
C ASN A 227 -9.35 -17.90 -10.64
N CYS A 228 -8.75 -17.37 -9.58
CA CYS A 228 -9.04 -16.26 -8.68
C CYS A 228 -10.51 -16.02 -8.34
N PHE A 229 -11.32 -17.06 -8.17
CA PHE A 229 -12.77 -16.88 -8.01
C PHE A 229 -13.13 -15.97 -6.83
N LEU A 230 -12.48 -16.14 -5.66
CA LEU A 230 -12.79 -15.29 -4.50
C LEU A 230 -12.38 -13.84 -4.74
N LEU A 231 -11.13 -13.58 -5.17
CA LEU A 231 -10.65 -12.22 -5.39
C LEU A 231 -11.42 -11.49 -6.50
N ARG A 232 -11.81 -12.20 -7.56
CA ARG A 232 -12.68 -11.65 -8.63
C ARG A 232 -14.06 -11.20 -8.13
N ASN A 233 -14.52 -11.76 -7.01
CA ASN A 233 -15.83 -11.50 -6.43
C ASN A 233 -15.75 -10.77 -5.08
N HIS A 234 -14.55 -10.38 -4.64
CA HIS A 234 -14.32 -9.75 -3.34
C HIS A 234 -13.46 -8.48 -3.46
N PRO A 235 -13.99 -7.41 -4.08
CA PRO A 235 -13.23 -6.18 -4.33
C PRO A 235 -12.75 -5.49 -3.05
N LEU A 236 -13.48 -5.66 -1.93
CA LEU A 236 -13.04 -5.13 -0.62
C LEU A 236 -11.71 -5.76 -0.17
N LEU A 237 -11.58 -7.09 -0.27
CA LEU A 237 -10.37 -7.81 0.10
C LEU A 237 -9.21 -7.45 -0.83
N CYS A 238 -9.48 -7.29 -2.14
CA CYS A 238 -8.48 -6.79 -3.09
C CYS A 238 -8.00 -5.38 -2.71
N GLY A 239 -8.91 -4.51 -2.28
CA GLY A 239 -8.57 -3.18 -1.78
C GLY A 239 -7.68 -3.21 -0.54
N ILE A 240 -7.93 -4.13 0.40
CA ILE A 240 -7.09 -4.30 1.60
C ILE A 240 -5.69 -4.78 1.20
N TRP A 241 -5.58 -5.78 0.31
CA TRP A 241 -4.29 -6.24 -0.22
C TRP A 241 -3.52 -5.14 -0.96
N LEU A 242 -4.22 -4.34 -1.77
CA LEU A 242 -3.62 -3.21 -2.49
C LEU A 242 -3.08 -2.16 -1.51
N GLN A 243 -3.89 -1.82 -0.50
CA GLN A 243 -3.52 -0.85 0.55
C GLN A 243 -2.35 -1.35 1.40
N ASP A 244 -2.33 -2.64 1.75
CA ASP A 244 -1.25 -3.29 2.47
C ASP A 244 0.04 -3.24 1.65
N GLY A 245 -0.01 -3.68 0.39
CA GLY A 245 1.14 -3.64 -0.53
C GLY A 245 1.70 -2.23 -0.69
N LEU A 246 0.87 -1.26 -1.09
CA LEU A 246 1.30 0.14 -1.25
C LEU A 246 1.82 0.75 0.06
N GLY A 247 1.17 0.45 1.19
CA GLY A 247 1.57 1.01 2.47
C GLY A 247 2.87 0.43 3.00
N PHE A 248 3.04 -0.88 2.88
CA PHE A 248 4.28 -1.58 3.20
C PHE A 248 5.44 -1.00 2.39
N MET A 249 5.21 -0.86 1.09
CA MET A 249 6.14 -0.32 0.11
C MET A 249 6.58 1.09 0.45
N HIS A 250 5.60 1.97 0.65
CA HIS A 250 5.84 3.36 0.99
C HIS A 250 6.65 3.50 2.29
N LEU A 251 6.30 2.73 3.32
CA LEU A 251 6.96 2.79 4.61
C LEU A 251 8.39 2.24 4.56
N HIS A 252 8.59 1.07 3.98
CA HIS A 252 9.92 0.44 3.88
C HIS A 252 10.82 1.19 2.90
N GLY A 253 10.30 1.66 1.77
CA GLY A 253 11.00 2.57 0.86
C GLY A 253 11.44 3.86 1.55
N THR A 254 10.59 4.43 2.40
CA THR A 254 10.96 5.60 3.24
C THR A 254 12.07 5.27 4.23
N ASN A 255 11.99 4.12 4.90
CA ASN A 255 13.00 3.71 5.88
C ASN A 255 14.35 3.46 5.22
N MET A 256 14.36 2.77 4.08
CA MET A 256 15.59 2.50 3.33
C MET A 256 16.20 3.78 2.79
N ALA A 257 15.39 4.66 2.18
CA ALA A 257 15.84 5.98 1.74
C ALA A 257 16.42 6.84 2.88
N ALA A 258 15.83 6.76 4.08
CA ALA A 258 16.32 7.48 5.25
C ALA A 258 17.64 6.88 5.78
N GLY A 259 17.78 5.55 5.76
CA GLY A 259 18.93 4.83 6.31
C GLY A 259 20.26 5.20 5.67
N TYR A 260 20.30 5.30 4.34
CA TYR A 260 21.53 5.66 3.62
C TYR A 260 21.76 7.18 3.53
N GLY A 261 20.70 7.97 3.67
CA GLY A 261 20.76 9.42 3.51
C GLY A 261 21.23 9.86 2.11
N SER A 262 21.18 8.98 1.11
CA SER A 262 21.59 9.26 -0.27
C SER A 262 20.75 10.36 -0.88
N ILE A 263 19.42 10.25 -0.79
CA ILE A 263 18.46 11.28 -1.26
C ILE A 263 18.77 12.63 -0.63
N ALA A 264 18.94 12.66 0.70
CA ALA A 264 19.25 13.90 1.41
C ALA A 264 20.61 14.49 0.96
N THR A 265 21.60 13.64 0.72
CA THR A 265 22.93 14.06 0.27
C THR A 265 22.89 14.61 -1.15
N VAL A 266 22.18 13.94 -2.07
CA VAL A 266 21.99 14.40 -3.46
C VAL A 266 21.18 15.71 -3.50
N ILE A 267 20.17 15.87 -2.65
CA ILE A 267 19.44 17.16 -2.53
C ILE A 267 20.39 18.29 -2.15
N HIS A 268 21.24 18.07 -1.13
CA HIS A 268 22.20 19.08 -0.69
C HIS A 268 23.27 19.35 -1.74
N LEU A 269 23.72 18.31 -2.44
CA LEU A 269 24.68 18.43 -3.52
C LEU A 269 24.08 19.24 -4.68
N ASN A 270 22.89 18.89 -5.16
CA ASN A 270 22.19 19.63 -6.21
C ASN A 270 21.96 21.11 -5.83
N GLN A 271 21.65 21.39 -4.57
CA GLN A 271 21.57 22.76 -4.06
C GLN A 271 22.93 23.48 -4.12
N ALA A 272 24.02 22.80 -3.77
CA ALA A 272 25.37 23.36 -3.86
C ALA A 272 25.78 23.63 -5.31
N VAL A 273 25.52 22.70 -6.23
CA VAL A 273 25.73 22.86 -7.69
C VAL A 273 24.97 24.08 -8.21
N SER A 274 23.70 24.21 -7.85
CA SER A 274 22.86 25.34 -8.24
C SER A 274 23.40 26.69 -7.72
N LEU A 275 23.91 26.71 -6.48
CA LEU A 275 24.48 27.93 -5.87
C LEU A 275 25.84 28.32 -6.45
N ALA A 276 26.59 27.36 -6.99
CA ALA A 276 27.87 27.61 -7.66
C ALA A 276 27.72 28.38 -8.99
N GLY A 277 26.49 28.66 -9.44
CA GLY A 277 26.24 29.42 -10.67
C GLY A 277 26.38 28.58 -11.94
N ILE A 278 26.51 27.26 -11.81
CA ILE A 278 26.32 26.31 -12.91
C ILE A 278 24.80 26.23 -13.12
N HIS A 279 24.28 27.19 -13.88
CA HIS A 279 22.86 27.28 -14.17
C HIS A 279 22.44 26.04 -14.97
N LEU A 280 21.61 25.19 -14.35
CA LEU A 280 20.81 24.19 -15.05
C LEU A 280 19.86 24.91 -15.99
N ASP A 281 20.24 25.04 -17.26
CA ASP A 281 19.37 25.52 -18.33
C ASP A 281 18.27 24.48 -18.57
N GLY A 282 17.20 24.52 -17.76
CA GLY A 282 15.90 23.96 -18.16
C GLY A 282 15.15 23.08 -17.16
N ASN A 283 15.78 22.47 -16.15
CA ASN A 283 15.09 21.56 -15.23
C ASN A 283 15.64 21.67 -13.80
N VAL A 284 15.52 22.83 -13.17
CA VAL A 284 15.75 22.96 -11.72
C VAL A 284 14.76 22.02 -11.03
N TRP A 285 15.23 21.12 -10.17
CA TRP A 285 14.38 20.38 -9.24
C TRP A 285 13.40 21.37 -8.61
N ASN A 286 12.12 21.30 -9.04
CA ASN A 286 11.16 22.35 -8.74
C ASN A 286 11.14 22.54 -7.22
N THR A 287 11.40 23.74 -6.71
CA THR A 287 11.47 23.99 -5.26
C THR A 287 10.18 23.61 -4.51
N LYS A 288 9.08 23.37 -5.23
CA LYS A 288 7.87 22.73 -4.72
C LYS A 288 8.06 21.25 -4.32
N SER A 289 8.90 20.46 -5.00
CA SER A 289 9.21 19.07 -4.62
C SER A 289 10.07 18.98 -3.34
N ASN A 290 10.93 19.98 -3.08
CA ASN A 290 11.64 20.12 -1.81
C ASN A 290 10.70 20.39 -0.61
N GLN A 291 9.47 20.87 -0.84
CA GLN A 291 8.45 20.93 0.24
C GLN A 291 7.79 19.57 0.51
N ALA A 292 7.81 18.64 -0.46
CA ALA A 292 7.25 17.30 -0.30
C ALA A 292 8.18 16.40 0.53
N LEU A 293 9.50 16.45 0.29
CA LEU A 293 10.49 15.72 1.07
C LEU A 293 10.90 16.50 2.32
N ARG A 294 10.25 16.21 3.45
CA ARG A 294 10.63 16.77 4.75
C ARG A 294 11.86 16.04 5.29
N ILE A 295 12.97 16.76 5.43
CA ILE A 295 14.18 16.30 6.13
C ILE A 295 14.32 17.08 7.43
N ASN A 296 14.18 16.41 8.58
CA ASN A 296 14.36 17.07 9.87
C ASN A 296 15.85 17.30 10.16
N ARG A 297 16.30 18.57 10.12
CA ARG A 297 17.71 18.93 10.38
C ARG A 297 18.16 18.75 11.84
N LYS A 298 17.24 18.62 12.81
CA LYS A 298 17.56 18.66 14.25
C LYS A 298 17.63 17.30 14.95
N ARG A 299 17.23 16.19 14.33
CA ARG A 299 17.05 14.88 15.02
C ARG A 299 17.64 13.66 14.30
N GLY A 300 18.66 13.86 13.46
CA GLY A 300 19.06 12.82 12.51
C GLY A 300 18.17 12.89 11.27
N ARG A 301 18.71 12.42 10.14
CA ARG A 301 18.14 12.59 8.80
C ARG A 301 16.92 11.69 8.61
N VAL A 302 15.81 12.03 9.26
CA VAL A 302 14.57 11.29 9.07
C VAL A 302 13.84 11.84 7.85
N ILE A 303 13.63 10.97 6.86
CA ILE A 303 12.70 11.21 5.75
C ILE A 303 11.31 10.82 6.27
N PHE A 304 10.34 11.72 6.14
CA PHE A 304 8.95 11.41 6.46
C PHE A 304 8.26 10.75 5.25
N PRO A 305 7.28 9.85 5.49
CA PRO A 305 6.43 9.35 4.42
C PRO A 305 5.81 10.52 3.64
N LEU A 306 5.95 10.51 2.32
CA LEU A 306 5.27 11.47 1.44
C LEU A 306 3.75 11.36 1.59
N SER A 307 3.24 10.14 1.70
CA SER A 307 1.83 9.84 1.90
C SER A 307 1.33 10.33 3.27
N ARG A 308 0.25 11.12 3.25
CA ARG A 308 -0.50 11.55 4.44
C ARG A 308 -1.20 10.38 5.09
N TYR A 309 -1.71 9.45 4.29
CA TYR A 309 -2.30 8.19 4.74
C TYR A 309 -1.29 7.41 5.60
N ILE A 310 -0.09 7.13 5.08
CA ILE A 310 0.96 6.41 5.82
C ILE A 310 1.48 7.20 7.02
N SER A 311 1.66 8.51 6.86
CA SER A 311 2.01 9.38 7.99
C SER A 311 0.98 9.35 9.11
N SER A 312 -0.29 9.03 8.82
CA SER A 312 -1.35 8.94 9.81
C SER A 312 -1.45 7.55 10.44
N THR A 313 -0.87 6.51 9.83
CA THR A 313 -0.82 5.14 10.36
C THR A 313 0.45 4.86 11.16
N CYS A 314 1.47 5.70 11.06
CA CYS A 314 2.77 5.50 11.71
C CYS A 314 3.19 6.68 12.59
N LYS A 315 3.97 6.42 13.64
CA LYS A 315 4.67 7.44 14.43
C LYS A 315 6.12 7.07 14.65
N ILE A 316 6.98 8.09 14.75
CA ILE A 316 8.36 7.94 15.19
C ILE A 316 8.38 8.06 16.71
N ASN A 317 8.82 7.02 17.42
CA ASN A 317 9.11 7.13 18.85
C ASN A 317 10.61 7.01 19.13
N GLY A 318 11.09 7.84 20.06
CA GLY A 318 12.44 7.72 20.61
C GLY A 318 13.57 8.28 19.73
N PRO A 319 14.80 8.24 20.24
CA PRO A 319 16.00 8.73 19.54
C PRO A 319 16.42 7.83 18.37
N GLU A 320 16.02 6.56 18.39
CA GLU A 320 16.36 5.59 17.33
C GLU A 320 15.59 5.81 16.02
N SER A 321 14.66 6.77 15.99
CA SER A 321 13.88 7.11 14.79
C SER A 321 13.15 5.93 14.15
N LYS A 322 12.84 4.88 14.93
CA LYS A 322 12.06 3.74 14.46
C LYS A 322 10.61 4.13 14.27
N TRP A 323 10.02 3.65 13.19
CA TRP A 323 8.61 3.81 12.91
C TRP A 323 7.81 2.70 13.57
N TYR A 324 6.72 3.09 14.23
CA TYR A 324 5.77 2.16 14.83
C TYR A 324 4.41 2.43 14.23
N THR A 325 3.68 1.36 13.90
CA THR A 325 2.27 1.47 13.56
C THR A 325 1.51 1.94 14.80
N ILE A 326 0.62 2.90 14.60
CA ILE A 326 -0.32 3.33 15.63
C ILE A 326 -1.68 2.69 15.39
N ARG A 327 -2.62 2.89 16.31
CA ARG A 327 -3.98 2.37 16.20
C ARG A 327 -4.66 2.70 14.87
N ALA A 328 -4.35 3.83 14.24
CA ALA A 328 -4.89 4.17 12.92
C ALA A 328 -4.51 3.16 11.82
N ALA A 329 -3.38 2.44 11.96
CA ALA A 329 -3.00 1.40 11.01
C ALA A 329 -3.96 0.20 10.99
N SER A 330 -4.57 -0.13 12.12
CA SER A 330 -5.43 -1.33 12.31
C SER A 330 -6.88 -0.99 12.67
N ALA A 331 -7.25 0.30 12.57
CA ALA A 331 -8.61 0.74 12.87
C ALA A 331 -9.05 1.74 11.80
N PRO A 332 -9.72 1.28 10.72
CA PRO A 332 -10.14 2.12 9.59
C PRO A 332 -10.92 3.37 10.01
N PHE A 333 -11.73 3.27 11.07
CA PHE A 333 -12.46 4.42 11.61
C PHE A 333 -11.53 5.48 12.22
N VAL A 334 -10.50 5.06 12.96
CA VAL A 334 -9.52 5.98 13.57
C VAL A 334 -8.71 6.67 12.47
N LEU A 335 -8.39 5.93 11.41
CA LEU A 335 -7.69 6.48 10.23
C LEU A 335 -8.54 7.47 9.47
N MET A 336 -9.81 7.15 9.23
CA MET A 336 -10.79 8.06 8.63
C MET A 336 -10.90 9.34 9.46
N GLU A 337 -11.07 9.23 10.78
CA GLU A 337 -11.14 10.39 11.68
C GLU A 337 -9.85 11.22 11.62
N ALA A 338 -8.68 10.58 11.66
CA ALA A 338 -7.39 11.26 11.58
C ALA A 338 -7.24 12.03 10.25
N LEU A 339 -7.54 11.38 9.11
CA LEU A 339 -7.42 11.99 7.79
C LEU A 339 -8.43 13.11 7.58
N VAL A 340 -9.70 12.93 7.99
CA VAL A 340 -10.74 13.96 7.89
C VAL A 340 -10.38 15.17 8.74
N ASN A 341 -9.95 14.96 9.99
CA ASN A 341 -9.52 16.05 10.87
C ASN A 341 -8.31 16.79 10.29
N ARG A 342 -7.33 16.05 9.76
CA ARG A 342 -6.14 16.63 9.15
C ARG A 342 -6.47 17.44 7.90
N PHE A 343 -7.34 16.91 7.04
CA PHE A 343 -7.79 17.57 5.83
C PHE A 343 -8.49 18.90 6.15
N ASN A 344 -9.39 18.90 7.12
CA ASN A 344 -10.11 20.12 7.50
C ASN A 344 -9.23 21.14 8.24
N ASN A 345 -8.22 20.70 8.98
CA ASN A 345 -7.31 21.58 9.71
C ASN A 345 -6.21 22.18 8.81
N SER A 346 -5.94 21.57 7.65
CA SER A 346 -5.00 22.13 6.68
C SER A 346 -5.63 23.33 5.96
N LYS A 347 -5.40 24.55 6.49
CA LYS A 347 -5.80 25.81 5.81
C LYS A 347 -5.19 25.97 4.42
N ASP A 348 -4.20 25.14 4.08
CA ASP A 348 -3.55 25.09 2.78
C ASP A 348 -3.48 23.63 2.32
N ILE A 349 -4.38 23.24 1.41
CA ILE A 349 -4.47 21.87 0.84
C ILE A 349 -3.15 21.50 0.14
N SER A 350 -2.40 22.49 -0.34
CA SER A 350 -1.12 22.29 -1.03
C SER A 350 0.06 22.04 -0.10
N ARG A 351 -0.07 22.34 1.20
CA ARG A 351 0.99 22.11 2.18
C ARG A 351 0.70 20.86 3.01
N PRO A 352 1.62 19.89 3.09
CA PRO A 352 1.48 18.79 4.04
C PRO A 352 1.39 19.36 5.47
N ALA A 353 0.42 18.95 6.29
CA ALA A 353 0.31 19.45 7.66
C ALA A 353 1.57 19.12 8.46
N ASP A 354 2.12 20.08 9.20
CA ASP A 354 3.26 19.89 10.10
C ASP A 354 2.85 18.95 11.26
N PRO A 355 3.43 17.73 11.38
CA PRO A 355 3.07 16.80 12.47
C PRO A 355 3.36 17.38 13.86
N LEU A 356 4.20 18.41 13.98
CA LEU A 356 4.45 19.10 15.25
C LEU A 356 3.36 20.10 15.63
N ASN A 357 2.50 20.49 14.68
CA ASN A 357 1.46 21.51 14.89
C ASN A 357 0.06 20.91 15.17
N GLU A 358 -0.04 19.58 15.29
CA GLU A 358 -1.30 18.86 15.57
C GLU A 358 -1.88 19.11 16.97
N MET A 359 -1.13 19.76 17.88
CA MET A 359 -1.59 20.00 19.26
C MET A 359 -2.61 21.14 19.40
N LEU A 360 -2.83 21.95 18.36
CA LEU A 360 -3.79 23.06 18.38
C LEU A 360 -5.03 22.71 17.55
N SER A 361 -5.79 21.71 18.00
CA SER A 361 -7.07 21.37 17.39
C SER A 361 -8.15 22.36 17.85
N GLU A 362 -8.50 23.32 16.98
CA GLU A 362 -9.73 24.09 17.14
C GLU A 362 -10.93 23.13 17.10
N LYS A 363 -11.93 23.32 17.97
CA LYS A 363 -13.15 22.51 18.00
C LYS A 363 -13.86 22.61 16.64
N GLN A 364 -13.71 21.59 15.81
CA GLN A 364 -14.40 21.54 14.52
C GLN A 364 -15.90 21.25 14.70
N PRO A 365 -16.76 21.85 13.85
CA PRO A 365 -18.18 21.50 13.81
C PRO A 365 -18.34 20.00 13.48
N SER A 366 -19.32 19.34 14.11
CA SER A 366 -19.57 17.92 13.91
C SER A 366 -19.97 17.64 12.45
N LEU A 367 -19.15 16.88 11.74
CA LEU A 367 -19.47 16.43 10.39
C LEU A 367 -20.51 15.30 10.40
N THR A 368 -21.35 15.26 9.37
CA THR A 368 -22.23 14.12 9.12
C THR A 368 -21.40 12.93 8.60
N PRO A 369 -21.82 11.67 8.81
CA PRO A 369 -21.09 10.51 8.31
C PRO A 369 -20.82 10.55 6.79
N LEU A 370 -21.82 10.96 5.99
CA LEU A 370 -21.66 11.12 4.55
C LEU A 370 -20.58 12.16 4.21
N ARG A 371 -20.59 13.30 4.90
CA ARG A 371 -19.59 14.34 4.67
C ARG A 371 -18.18 13.89 5.07
N SER A 372 -18.06 13.13 6.16
CA SER A 372 -16.78 12.53 6.56
C SER A 372 -16.26 11.55 5.51
N LEU A 373 -17.14 10.71 4.93
CA LEU A 373 -16.75 9.77 3.87
C LEU A 373 -16.34 10.50 2.58
N GLU A 374 -17.02 11.58 2.20
CA GLU A 374 -16.63 12.41 1.06
C GLU A 374 -15.23 13.01 1.25
N ILE A 375 -14.97 13.58 2.43
CA ILE A 375 -13.66 14.18 2.75
C ILE A 375 -12.58 13.09 2.78
N PHE A 376 -12.86 11.93 3.38
CA PHE A 376 -11.94 10.81 3.40
C PHE A 376 -11.60 10.32 1.99
N LYS A 377 -12.60 10.17 1.11
CA LYS A 377 -12.39 9.81 -0.29
C LYS A 377 -11.52 10.82 -1.03
N LEU A 378 -11.75 12.12 -0.82
CA LEU A 378 -10.91 13.18 -1.39
C LEU A 378 -9.47 13.12 -0.86
N ALA A 379 -9.30 12.93 0.44
CA ALA A 379 -8.00 12.82 1.07
C ALA A 379 -7.19 11.62 0.54
N LEU A 380 -7.83 10.45 0.36
CA LEU A 380 -7.19 9.29 -0.26
C LEU A 380 -6.81 9.56 -1.72
N LYS A 381 -7.67 10.21 -2.49
CA LYS A 381 -7.40 10.54 -3.89
C LYS A 381 -6.23 11.52 -4.06
N GLU A 382 -6.09 12.49 -3.17
CA GLU A 382 -4.92 13.38 -3.17
C GLU A 382 -3.62 12.65 -2.85
N ASP A 383 -3.71 11.55 -2.11
CA ASP A 383 -2.55 10.80 -1.64
C ASP A 383 -2.09 9.69 -2.61
N ASP A 384 -2.93 9.35 -3.59
CA ASP A 384 -2.70 8.26 -4.56
C ASP A 384 -1.37 8.45 -5.32
N LEU A 385 -1.03 9.68 -5.70
CA LEU A 385 0.26 9.98 -6.33
C LEU A 385 1.43 9.69 -5.40
N SER A 386 1.30 10.03 -4.12
CA SER A 386 2.36 9.85 -3.13
C SER A 386 2.55 8.39 -2.76
N LEU A 387 1.47 7.61 -2.71
CA LEU A 387 1.50 6.16 -2.50
C LEU A 387 2.12 5.40 -3.68
N ARG A 388 2.00 5.94 -4.90
CA ARG A 388 2.55 5.35 -6.13
C ARG A 388 3.91 5.92 -6.53
N PHE A 389 4.52 6.77 -5.69
CA PHE A 389 5.86 7.28 -5.90
C PHE A 389 6.89 6.28 -5.38
N ASP A 390 7.72 5.73 -6.28
CA ASP A 390 8.71 4.73 -5.89
C ASP A 390 9.94 5.39 -5.27
N LEU A 391 9.88 5.55 -3.95
CA LEU A 391 10.96 6.14 -3.19
C LEU A 391 12.21 5.24 -3.18
N MET A 392 12.05 3.93 -3.43
CA MET A 392 13.17 2.99 -3.53
C MET A 392 13.96 3.23 -4.80
N SER A 393 13.29 3.29 -5.96
CA SER A 393 13.95 3.59 -7.23
C SER A 393 14.63 4.98 -7.20
N LEU A 394 14.03 5.98 -6.54
CA LEU A 394 14.70 7.27 -6.34
C LEU A 394 15.95 7.15 -5.45
N ASN A 395 15.84 6.44 -4.33
CA ASN A 395 16.97 6.18 -3.43
C ASN A 395 18.12 5.50 -4.18
N TRP A 396 17.80 4.51 -5.00
CA TRP A 396 18.75 3.76 -5.80
C TRP A 396 19.51 4.66 -6.79
N ARG A 397 18.81 5.46 -7.60
CA ARG A 397 19.43 6.42 -8.52
C ARG A 397 20.35 7.41 -7.77
N CYS A 398 19.92 7.85 -6.59
CA CYS A 398 20.75 8.71 -5.74
C CYS A 398 22.01 8.01 -5.23
N LEU A 399 21.92 6.72 -4.88
CA LEU A 399 23.09 5.92 -4.49
C LEU A 399 24.06 5.75 -5.67
N MET A 400 23.56 5.46 -6.87
CA MET A 400 24.40 5.30 -8.06
C MET A 400 25.17 6.58 -8.38
N LEU A 401 24.49 7.73 -8.37
CA LEU A 401 25.16 9.03 -8.54
C LEU A 401 26.29 9.22 -7.52
N LEU A 402 26.04 8.94 -6.24
CA LEU A 402 27.05 9.12 -5.18
C LEU A 402 28.24 8.16 -5.32
N ARG A 403 28.00 6.92 -5.77
CA ARG A 403 29.08 5.97 -6.09
C ARG A 403 29.90 6.43 -7.28
N SER A 404 29.27 6.86 -8.35
CA SER A 404 29.98 7.36 -9.52
C SER A 404 30.85 8.57 -9.12
N ILE A 405 30.32 9.51 -8.32
CA ILE A 405 31.09 10.64 -7.78
C ILE A 405 32.28 10.14 -6.95
N GLN A 406 32.05 9.18 -6.04
CA GLN A 406 33.11 8.60 -5.21
C GLN A 406 34.21 7.97 -6.08
N ASN A 407 33.84 7.19 -7.10
CA ASN A 407 34.78 6.55 -8.02
C ASN A 407 35.63 7.58 -8.77
N VAL A 408 35.01 8.62 -9.33
CA VAL A 408 35.72 9.72 -10.00
C VAL A 408 36.67 10.44 -9.03
N CYS A 409 36.23 10.74 -7.81
CA CYS A 409 37.06 11.39 -6.80
C CYS A 409 38.25 10.53 -6.40
N MET A 410 38.05 9.22 -6.20
CA MET A 410 39.12 8.28 -5.86
C MET A 410 40.10 8.06 -7.01
N TYR A 411 39.64 8.07 -8.25
CA TYR A 411 40.48 7.89 -9.43
C TYR A 411 41.34 9.13 -9.69
N LEU A 412 40.72 10.32 -9.69
CA LEU A 412 41.41 11.58 -10.03
C LEU A 412 42.17 12.21 -8.86
N SER A 413 41.82 11.87 -7.62
CA SER A 413 42.44 12.41 -6.39
C SER A 413 42.50 11.36 -5.26
N PRO A 414 43.28 10.28 -5.46
CA PRO A 414 43.34 9.16 -4.53
C PRO A 414 43.89 9.55 -3.15
N HIS A 415 44.77 10.56 -3.05
CA HIS A 415 45.37 10.93 -1.76
C HIS A 415 44.35 11.66 -0.90
N GLU A 416 43.52 12.50 -1.52
CA GLU A 416 42.47 13.25 -0.85
C GLU A 416 41.28 12.36 -0.46
N TYR A 417 40.89 11.41 -1.32
CA TYR A 417 39.64 10.66 -1.18
C TYR A 417 39.77 9.19 -0.74
N SER A 418 40.99 8.65 -0.61
CA SER A 418 41.20 7.27 -0.11
C SER A 418 40.53 6.93 1.22
N PRO A 419 40.34 7.84 2.20
CA PRO A 419 39.64 7.52 3.45
C PRO A 419 38.17 7.12 3.25
N PHE A 420 37.57 7.50 2.11
CA PHE A 420 36.18 7.22 1.80
C PHE A 420 35.99 5.96 0.96
N LYS A 421 37.06 5.22 0.62
CA LYS A 421 37.04 4.04 -0.27
C LYS A 421 36.29 2.82 0.29
N ALA A 422 35.99 2.81 1.59
CA ALA A 422 35.69 1.57 2.29
C ALA A 422 34.21 1.14 2.27
N ASP A 423 33.25 2.06 2.07
CA ASP A 423 31.81 1.77 2.18
C ASP A 423 30.96 2.97 1.71
N ASP A 424 29.76 2.69 1.19
CA ASP A 424 28.68 3.63 0.90
C ASP A 424 28.27 4.48 2.11
N GLY A 425 28.53 4.00 3.33
CA GLY A 425 28.37 4.78 4.56
C GLY A 425 29.16 6.10 4.58
N HIS A 426 30.12 6.29 3.66
CA HIS A 426 30.99 7.45 3.60
C HIS A 426 30.55 8.54 2.62
N PHE A 427 29.48 8.37 1.82
CA PHE A 427 29.08 9.39 0.83
C PHE A 427 28.86 10.76 1.45
N VAL A 428 28.24 10.79 2.64
CA VAL A 428 28.02 12.01 3.39
C VAL A 428 29.34 12.70 3.74
N GLY A 429 30.31 11.92 4.22
CA GLY A 429 31.63 12.41 4.59
C GLY A 429 32.39 12.91 3.37
N LEU A 430 32.34 12.17 2.27
CA LEU A 430 32.97 12.54 1.00
C LEU A 430 32.43 13.88 0.48
N ILE A 431 31.11 14.03 0.39
CA ILE A 431 30.49 15.27 -0.09
C ILE A 431 30.76 16.43 0.88
N ALA A 432 30.70 16.20 2.19
CA ALA A 432 31.04 17.23 3.17
C ALA A 432 32.51 17.68 3.06
N HIS A 433 33.43 16.74 2.85
CA HIS A 433 34.85 16.99 2.64
C HIS A 433 35.10 17.81 1.38
N MET A 434 34.52 17.38 0.26
CA MET A 434 34.58 18.11 -1.02
C MET A 434 34.12 19.56 -0.88
N LEU A 435 32.95 19.77 -0.24
CA LEU A 435 32.41 21.11 -0.01
C LEU A 435 33.29 21.93 0.94
N ALA A 436 33.90 21.31 1.95
CA ALA A 436 34.83 22.00 2.84
C ALA A 436 36.09 22.48 2.10
N CYS A 437 36.59 21.70 1.13
CA CYS A 437 37.71 22.09 0.29
C CYS A 437 37.35 23.24 -0.66
N VAL A 438 36.15 23.23 -1.25
CA VAL A 438 35.62 24.37 -2.03
C VAL A 438 35.54 25.66 -1.19
N LEU A 439 35.25 25.54 0.11
CA LEU A 439 35.19 26.66 1.04
C LEU A 439 36.58 27.11 1.57
N GLY A 440 37.68 26.56 1.03
CA GLY A 440 39.04 27.00 1.33
C GLY A 440 39.79 26.16 2.37
N SER A 441 39.30 24.97 2.72
CA SER A 441 40.10 24.01 3.47
C SER A 441 41.35 23.60 2.69
N LYS A 442 42.48 23.41 3.37
CA LYS A 442 43.74 23.00 2.74
C LYS A 442 43.62 21.55 2.24
N HIS A 443 44.07 21.32 1.01
CA HIS A 443 44.01 20.05 0.29
C HIS A 443 45.25 19.94 -0.61
N GLU A 444 45.71 18.72 -0.86
CA GLU A 444 46.92 18.46 -1.66
C GLU A 444 46.59 18.23 -3.14
N GLU A 445 45.41 17.68 -3.42
CA GLU A 445 44.91 17.39 -4.76
C GLU A 445 43.61 18.17 -5.04
N PRO A 446 43.20 18.41 -6.30
CA PRO A 446 42.00 19.18 -6.62
C PRO A 446 40.70 18.62 -6.01
N THR A 447 39.74 19.50 -5.73
CA THR A 447 38.49 19.14 -5.02
C THR A 447 37.54 18.24 -5.79
N ARG A 448 37.64 18.15 -7.11
CA ARG A 448 36.70 17.41 -7.96
C ARG A 448 35.25 17.87 -7.90
N PHE A 449 35.03 19.08 -7.41
CA PHE A 449 33.69 19.66 -7.31
C PHE A 449 33.11 19.95 -8.69
N GLN A 450 33.91 20.37 -9.68
CA GLN A 450 33.41 20.66 -11.03
C GLN A 450 32.92 19.38 -11.71
N GLU A 451 33.72 18.32 -11.69
CA GLU A 451 33.38 17.01 -12.22
C GLU A 451 32.11 16.47 -11.56
N THR A 452 31.97 16.68 -10.24
CA THR A 452 30.75 16.36 -9.50
C THR A 452 29.54 17.17 -9.97
N CYS A 453 29.71 18.46 -10.23
CA CYS A 453 28.63 19.30 -10.75
C CYS A 453 28.16 18.82 -12.13
N ASP A 454 29.09 18.45 -13.00
CA ASP A 454 28.80 17.97 -14.35
C ASP A 454 28.02 16.65 -14.30
N MET A 455 28.41 15.73 -13.42
CA MET A 455 27.69 14.46 -13.20
C MET A 455 26.28 14.66 -12.63
N VAL A 456 26.12 15.54 -11.64
CA VAL A 456 24.81 15.87 -11.06
C VAL A 456 23.92 16.50 -12.13
N HIS A 457 24.47 17.38 -12.95
CA HIS A 457 23.75 18.01 -14.06
C HIS A 457 23.27 16.97 -15.07
N ASP A 458 24.15 16.08 -15.54
CA ASP A 458 23.82 15.01 -16.47
C ASP A 458 22.69 14.12 -15.94
N ILE A 459 22.84 13.60 -14.73
CA ILE A 459 21.86 12.71 -14.11
C ILE A 459 20.54 13.42 -13.83
N VAL A 460 20.53 14.67 -13.36
CA VAL A 460 19.29 15.41 -13.14
C VAL A 460 18.57 15.71 -14.45
N ALA A 461 19.31 16.02 -15.52
CA ALA A 461 18.73 16.25 -16.84
C ALA A 461 18.11 14.99 -17.42
N ARG A 462 18.79 13.84 -17.29
CA ARG A 462 18.32 12.55 -17.80
C ARG A 462 17.19 11.94 -16.96
N GLU A 463 17.33 11.96 -15.63
CA GLU A 463 16.53 11.13 -14.72
C GLU A 463 15.72 11.91 -13.68
N GLY A 464 15.92 13.22 -13.54
CA GLY A 464 15.43 13.99 -12.40
C GLY A 464 13.90 13.97 -12.19
N ASN A 465 13.12 13.78 -13.26
CA ASN A 465 11.66 13.69 -13.20
C ASN A 465 11.11 12.29 -13.49
N VAL A 466 11.95 11.31 -13.76
CA VAL A 466 11.52 9.97 -14.21
C VAL A 466 10.52 9.35 -13.22
N GLU A 467 10.86 9.35 -11.94
CA GLU A 467 10.00 8.72 -10.93
C GLU A 467 8.69 9.49 -10.70
N TYR A 468 8.76 10.82 -10.79
CA TYR A 468 7.56 11.65 -10.67
C TYR A 468 6.60 11.41 -11.84
N LEU A 469 7.12 11.32 -13.06
CA LEU A 469 6.34 11.04 -14.26
C LEU A 469 5.79 9.61 -14.25
N ALA A 470 6.58 8.64 -13.77
CA ALA A 470 6.12 7.26 -13.56
C ALA A 470 4.96 7.21 -12.56
N ALA A 471 5.08 7.90 -11.42
CA ALA A 471 3.99 8.02 -10.45
C ALA A 471 2.73 8.66 -11.06
N GLN A 472 2.88 9.73 -11.87
CA GLN A 472 1.77 10.35 -12.59
C GLN A 472 1.10 9.42 -13.61
N ALA A 473 1.87 8.60 -14.30
CA ALA A 473 1.34 7.59 -15.22
C ALA A 473 0.57 6.50 -14.45
N ARG A 474 1.10 6.03 -13.31
CA ARG A 474 0.45 5.04 -12.44
C ARG A 474 -0.88 5.49 -11.85
N VAL A 475 -1.13 6.80 -11.72
CA VAL A 475 -2.45 7.35 -11.31
C VAL A 475 -3.34 7.77 -12.49
N GLY A 476 -2.87 7.60 -13.72
CA GLY A 476 -3.59 8.00 -14.93
C GLY A 476 -3.70 9.52 -15.14
N ILE A 477 -2.84 10.34 -14.52
CA ILE A 477 -2.77 11.79 -14.76
C ILE A 477 -2.18 12.05 -16.15
N VAL A 478 -1.12 11.34 -16.50
CA VAL A 478 -0.49 11.43 -17.83
C VAL A 478 -0.93 10.23 -18.66
N LYS A 479 -1.64 10.50 -19.76
CA LYS A 479 -2.02 9.48 -20.75
C LYS A 479 -0.87 9.30 -21.74
N GLY A 480 -0.41 8.07 -21.86
CA GLY A 480 0.75 7.72 -22.65
C GLY A 480 1.70 7.01 -21.72
N ALA A 481 1.80 5.69 -21.89
CA ALA A 481 2.78 4.89 -21.18
C ALA A 481 4.13 5.55 -21.43
N ALA A 482 4.63 6.25 -20.42
CA ALA A 482 6.05 6.21 -20.22
C ALA A 482 6.33 4.74 -19.89
N ARG A 483 6.49 3.91 -20.93
CA ARG A 483 7.62 3.00 -20.97
C ARG A 483 8.82 3.94 -20.90
N VAL A 484 9.08 4.52 -19.72
CA VAL A 484 10.37 5.11 -19.40
C VAL A 484 11.31 3.95 -19.69
N GLY A 485 12.16 4.14 -20.69
CA GLY A 485 12.65 3.06 -21.51
C GLY A 485 13.16 1.87 -20.69
N GLU A 486 12.89 0.68 -21.20
CA GLU A 486 13.94 -0.34 -21.33
C GLU A 486 15.04 0.20 -22.28
N GLU A 487 15.50 1.44 -22.09
CA GLU A 487 16.81 1.82 -22.55
C GLU A 487 17.70 1.07 -21.57
N ASP A 488 18.41 0.07 -22.09
CA ASP A 488 19.40 -0.70 -21.37
C ASP A 488 20.11 0.25 -20.41
N PHE A 489 20.01 0.00 -19.11
CA PHE A 489 20.90 0.62 -18.15
C PHE A 489 22.30 0.25 -18.67
N GLU A 490 22.94 1.16 -19.41
CA GLU A 490 24.36 1.04 -19.68
C GLU A 490 24.98 1.01 -18.28
N ASP A 491 25.47 -0.16 -17.90
CA ASP A 491 26.07 -0.39 -16.60
C ASP A 491 27.05 0.76 -16.37
N PHE A 492 26.81 1.57 -15.35
CA PHE A 492 27.69 2.68 -14.97
C PHE A 492 29.13 2.21 -14.65
N GLU A 493 29.33 0.90 -14.58
CA GLU A 493 30.63 0.24 -14.41
C GLU A 493 31.45 0.16 -15.72
N ASP A 494 30.82 0.30 -16.89
CA ASP A 494 31.49 0.36 -18.20
C ASP A 494 31.82 1.82 -18.60
N LEU A 495 32.20 2.66 -17.63
CA LEU A 495 33.05 3.82 -17.96
C LEU A 495 34.39 3.28 -18.42
N ASP A 496 34.45 2.97 -19.71
CA ASP A 496 35.63 2.56 -20.46
C ASP A 496 36.81 3.41 -19.98
N GLU A 497 37.90 2.78 -19.51
CA GLU A 497 39.10 3.46 -18.97
C GLU A 497 39.64 4.53 -19.94
N ASN A 498 39.23 4.49 -21.21
CA ASN A 498 39.55 5.42 -22.27
C ASN A 498 38.73 6.73 -22.29
N SER A 499 37.60 6.82 -21.58
CA SER A 499 36.71 8.00 -21.57
C SER A 499 37.14 9.09 -20.58
N ILE A 500 38.08 8.79 -19.67
CA ILE A 500 38.57 9.71 -18.62
C ILE A 500 39.83 10.49 -19.07
N HIS A 501 40.22 10.37 -20.35
CA HIS A 501 41.26 11.20 -20.96
C HIS A 501 40.66 12.34 -21.78
N CYS A 502 40.12 13.36 -21.10
CA CYS A 502 39.85 14.68 -21.67
C CYS A 502 40.33 15.79 -20.73
#